data_AF-A0A926M3F2-F1
#
_entry.id   AF-A0A926M3F2-F1
#
_cell.length_a   1.000
_cell.length_b   1.000
_cell.length_c   1.000
_cell.angle_alpha   90.00
_cell.angle_beta   90.00
_cell.angle_gamma   90.00
#
_symmetry.space_group_name_H-M   'P 1'
#
loop_
_entity.id
_entity.type
_entity.pdbx_description
1 polymer ?
#
loop_
_entity_poly.entity_id
_entity_poly.type
_entity_poly.pdbx_seq_one_letter_code
_entity_poly.pdbx_strand_id
1 'polypeptide(L)' 'MARITVEDCIKLINNQYDLVILAKERAVQLGRGATPAVDPENDKKPVIALRE' A
#
# COMPACT_ATOMS: atom_id res chain seq x y z
N MET A 1 2.92 7.73 -11.67
CA MET A 1 3.36 6.33 -11.92
C MET A 1 4.23 5.97 -10.73
N ALA A 2 3.64 5.29 -9.75
CA ALA A 2 4.27 5.08 -8.46
C ALA A 2 5.64 4.43 -8.58
N ARG A 3 6.59 5.04 -7.86
CA ARG A 3 8.01 4.74 -7.85
C ARG A 3 8.36 3.71 -6.78
N ILE A 4 7.41 2.85 -6.42
CA ILE A 4 7.57 1.83 -5.37
C ILE A 4 7.57 0.45 -5.99
N THR A 5 8.56 -0.35 -5.62
CA THR A 5 8.70 -1.73 -6.08
C THR A 5 8.37 -2.69 -4.93
N VAL A 6 7.95 -3.91 -5.29
CA VAL A 6 7.73 -4.96 -4.29
C VAL A 6 9.02 -5.27 -3.51
N GLU A 7 10.19 -5.08 -4.14
CA GLU A 7 11.49 -5.25 -3.50
C GLU A 7 11.73 -4.26 -2.36
N ASP A 8 11.17 -3.06 -2.44
CA ASP A 8 11.24 -2.08 -1.35
C ASP A 8 10.35 -2.46 -0.18
N CYS A 9 9.16 -3.00 -0.45
CA CYS A 9 8.24 -3.46 0.58
C CYS A 9 8.76 -4.71 1.32
N ILE A 10 9.48 -5.60 0.63
CA ILE A 10 10.03 -6.83 1.24
C ILE A 10 11.13 -6.53 2.26
N LYS A 11 11.83 -5.38 2.15
CA LYS A 11 12.80 -4.94 3.17
C LYS A 11 12.16 -4.69 4.53
N LEU A 12 10.87 -4.38 4.56
CA LEU A 12 10.09 -4.11 5.78
C LEU A 12 9.29 -5.34 6.22
N ILE A 13 8.74 -6.10 5.27
CA ILE A 13 7.94 -7.29 5.54
C ILE A 13 8.60 -8.49 4.85
N ASN A 14 9.20 -9.37 5.65
CA ASN A 14 9.95 -10.54 5.16
C ASN A 14 9.08 -11.58 4.41
N ASN A 15 7.76 -11.49 4.51
CA ASN A 15 6.82 -12.42 3.86
C ASN A 15 5.93 -11.70 2.83
N GLN A 16 6.03 -12.14 1.58
CA GLN A 16 5.27 -11.59 0.46
C GLN A 16 3.76 -11.83 0.58
N TYR A 17 3.35 -12.94 1.20
CA TYR A 17 1.93 -13.23 1.39
C TYR A 17 1.30 -12.26 2.41
N ASP A 18 2.01 -12.00 3.51
CA ASP A 18 1.56 -11.07 4.54
C ASP A 18 1.51 -9.64 4.01
N LEU A 19 2.50 -9.25 3.19
CA LEU A 19 2.49 -7.96 2.48
C LEU A 19 1.21 -7.78 1.65
N VAL A 20 0.82 -8.79 0.86
CA VAL A 20 -0.36 -8.72 0.00
C VAL A 20 -1.64 -8.63 0.84
N ILE A 21 -1.74 -9.40 1.94
CA ILE A 21 -2.90 -9.37 2.83
C ILE A 21 -3.03 -7.99 3.49
N LEU A 22 -1.93 -7.45 4.02
CA LEU A 22 -1.91 -6.15 4.69
C LEU A 22 -2.24 -5.01 3.73
N ALA A 23 -1.65 -5.01 2.53
CA ALA A 23 -1.93 -4.02 1.50
C ALA A 23 -3.39 -4.07 1.05
N LYS A 24 -3.98 -5.28 0.92
CA LYS A 24 -5.41 -5.45 0.60
C LYS A 24 -6.29 -4.84 1.69
N GLU A 25 -6.06 -5.20 2.95
CA GLU A 25 -6.86 -4.71 4.07
C GLU A 25 -6.80 -3.18 4.15
N ARG A 26 -5.60 -2.61 3.99
CA ARG A 26 -5.41 -1.17 4.00
C ARG A 26 -6.07 -0.49 2.81
N ALA A 27 -5.97 -1.05 1.60
CA ALA A 27 -6.66 -0.53 0.43
C ALA A 27 -8.19 -0.52 0.59
N VAL A 28 -8.76 -1.50 1.31
CA VAL A 28 -10.20 -1.52 1.65
C VAL A 28 -10.56 -0.42 2.64
N GLN A 29 -9.71 -0.14 3.64
CA GLN A 29 -9.92 0.97 4.58
C GLN A 29 -9.93 2.32 3.83
N LEU A 30 -8.94 2.56 2.95
CA LEU A 30 -8.94 3.73 2.05
C LEU A 30 -10.16 3.74 1.13
N GLY A 31 -10.65 2.56 0.76
CA GLY A 31 -11.90 2.32 0.07
C GLY A 31 -13.12 2.93 0.77
N ARG A 32 -13.16 2.78 2.09
CA ARG A 32 -14.25 3.20 2.99
C ARG A 32 -14.15 4.66 3.45
N GLY A 33 -13.17 5.42 2.94
CA GLY A 33 -12.97 6.83 3.30
C GLY A 33 -11.98 7.05 4.43
N ALA A 34 -11.14 6.05 4.78
CA ALA A 34 -10.03 6.29 5.69
C ALA A 34 -9.03 7.28 5.07
N THR A 35 -8.45 8.14 5.90
CA THR A 35 -7.43 9.10 5.48
C THR A 35 -6.11 8.37 5.22
N PRO A 36 -5.50 8.55 4.02
CA PRO A 36 -4.18 8.04 3.75
C PRO A 36 -3.12 8.81 4.55
N ALA A 37 -2.09 8.12 5.01
CA ALA A 37 -0.94 8.72 5.71
C ALA A 37 0.05 9.37 4.75
N VAL A 38 -0.02 9.04 3.46
CA VAL A 38 0.81 9.59 2.38
C VAL A 38 -0.05 10.39 1.40
N ASP A 39 0.57 11.37 0.72
CA ASP A 39 -0.11 12.12 -0.32
C ASP A 39 -0.53 11.17 -1.46
N PRO A 40 -1.82 11.17 -1.86
CA PRO A 40 -2.31 10.28 -2.90
C PRO A 40 -1.61 10.42 -4.24
N GLU A 41 -0.96 11.55 -4.60
CA GLU A 41 -0.28 11.82 -5.88
C GLU A 41 -0.97 11.20 -7.13
N ASN A 42 -2.30 11.12 -7.12
CA ASN A 42 -3.15 10.49 -8.13
C ASN A 42 -2.96 8.97 -8.33
N ASP A 43 -2.38 8.28 -7.35
CA ASP A 43 -2.23 6.84 -7.29
C ASP A 43 -3.53 6.12 -6.89
N LYS A 44 -3.64 4.86 -7.29
CA LYS A 44 -4.78 4.01 -6.91
C LYS A 44 -4.66 3.60 -5.43
N LYS A 45 -5.79 3.33 -4.77
CA LYS A 45 -5.85 2.87 -3.36
C LYS A 45 -4.87 1.73 -3.01
N PRO A 46 -4.68 0.68 -3.83
CA PRO A 46 -3.70 -0.37 -3.54
C PRO A 46 -2.25 0.11 -3.58
N VAL A 47 -1.96 1.09 -4.42
CA VAL A 47 -0.63 1.68 -4.55
C VAL A 47 -0.35 2.62 -3.38
N ILE A 48 -1.34 3.42 -2.98
CA ILE A 48 -1.26 4.24 -1.76
C ILE A 48 -1.02 3.35 -0.54
N ALA A 49 -1.74 2.23 -0.42
CA ALA A 49 -1.57 1.27 0.67
C ALA A 49 -0.19 0.58 0.71
N LEU A 50 0.51 0.47 -0.43
CA LEU A 50 1.87 -0.07 -0.48
C LEU A 50 2.94 1.00 -0.23
N ARG A 51 2.59 2.28 -0.41
CA ARG A 51 3.46 3.44 -0.19
C ARG A 51 3.48 3.92 1.27
N GLU A 52 2.43 3.59 2.02
CA GLU A 52 2.39 3.70 3.47
C GLU A 52 3.34 2.68 4.12
#